data_AF-A0A6N9RCB5-F1
#
_entry.id   AF-A0A6N9RCB5-F1
#
_cell.length_a   1.000
_cell.length_b   1.000
_cell.length_c   1.000
_cell.angle_alpha   90.00
_cell.angle_beta   90.00
_cell.angle_gamma   90.00
#
_symmetry.space_group_name_H-M   'P 1'
#
loop_
_entity.id
_entity.type
_entity.pdbx_description
1 polymer ?
#
loop_
_entity_poly.entity_id
_entity_poly.type
_entity_poly.pdbx_seq_one_letter_code
_entity_poly.pdbx_strand_id
1 'polypeptide(L)'
;MIPAGPWYLAAGVGMGAALRIADERGAYILIDEATYAAQRRATDLVVVSAGDPRLANIYAVIPVDPKKVPGVDAEAAATFVRWVTAGNGRTMIAGFRIAGDPVFHVPAK
;
A
#
# COMPACT_ATOMS: atom_id res chain seq x y z
N MET A 1 11.45 -6.66 15.20
CA MET A 1 10.93 -7.69 16.13
C MET A 1 9.59 -8.15 15.57
N ILE A 2 9.38 -9.46 15.42
CA ILE A 2 8.06 -10.01 15.02
C ILE A 2 7.20 -10.06 16.29
N PRO A 3 5.94 -9.58 16.28
CA PRO A 3 5.06 -9.69 17.44
C PRO A 3 4.90 -11.15 17.90
N ALA A 4 4.75 -11.36 19.20
CA ALA A 4 4.57 -12.69 19.78
C ALA A 4 3.67 -12.63 21.02
N GLY A 5 2.99 -13.75 21.30
CA GLY A 5 2.16 -13.95 22.48
C GLY A 5 0.74 -14.41 22.15
N PRO A 6 -0.08 -14.76 23.16
CA PRO A 6 -1.44 -15.27 22.97
C PRO A 6 -2.41 -14.32 22.26
N TRP A 7 -2.09 -13.02 22.27
CA TRP A 7 -2.86 -11.95 21.65
C TRP A 7 -2.57 -11.78 20.14
N TYR A 8 -1.49 -12.38 19.63
CA TYR A 8 -1.04 -12.23 18.26
C TYR A 8 -1.26 -13.53 17.47
N LEU A 9 -1.83 -13.40 16.28
CA LEU A 9 -2.00 -14.49 15.33
C LEU A 9 -1.30 -14.14 14.01
N ALA A 10 -0.30 -14.92 13.64
CA ALA A 10 0.22 -14.89 12.27
C ALA A 10 -0.72 -15.67 11.36
N ALA A 11 -1.51 -14.98 10.54
CA ALA A 11 -2.53 -15.63 9.71
C ALA A 11 -1.94 -16.51 8.58
N GLY A 12 -0.71 -16.24 8.14
CA GLY A 12 -0.03 -17.04 7.10
C GLY A 12 -0.69 -17.01 5.72
N VAL A 13 -1.58 -16.04 5.49
CA VAL A 13 -2.39 -15.91 4.27
C VAL A 13 -2.33 -14.47 3.75
N GLY A 14 -2.80 -14.24 2.52
CA GLY A 14 -2.89 -12.90 1.94
C GLY A 14 -3.87 -11.97 2.69
N MET A 15 -3.73 -10.66 2.50
CA MET A 15 -4.40 -9.62 3.31
C MET A 15 -5.93 -9.72 3.31
N GLY A 16 -6.57 -10.05 2.19
CA GLY A 16 -8.02 -10.22 2.16
C GLY A 16 -8.53 -11.40 2.99
N ALA A 17 -7.81 -12.53 2.97
CA ALA A 17 -8.14 -13.66 3.83
C ALA A 17 -7.85 -13.35 5.30
N ALA A 18 -6.77 -12.60 5.59
CA ALA A 18 -6.46 -12.14 6.93
C ALA A 18 -7.54 -11.19 7.50
N LEU A 19 -8.09 -10.30 6.68
CA LEU A 19 -9.21 -9.42 7.06
C LEU A 19 -10.43 -10.24 7.48
N ARG A 20 -10.82 -11.23 6.68
CA ARG A 20 -11.93 -12.14 7.03
C ARG A 20 -11.68 -12.91 8.32
N ILE A 21 -10.45 -13.40 8.54
CA ILE A 21 -10.10 -14.08 9.80
C ILE A 21 -10.22 -13.14 11.00
N ALA A 22 -9.81 -11.88 10.86
CA ALA A 22 -9.94 -10.89 11.92
C ALA A 22 -11.41 -10.58 12.23
N ASP A 23 -12.23 -10.44 11.19
CA ASP A 23 -13.68 -10.23 11.26
C ASP A 23 -14.37 -11.37 12.01
N GLU A 24 -14.14 -12.62 11.57
CA GLU A 24 -14.69 -13.84 12.18
C GLU A 24 -14.29 -14.02 13.66
N ARG A 25 -13.15 -13.44 14.07
CA ARG A 25 -12.61 -13.53 15.43
C ARG A 25 -12.94 -12.32 16.29
N GLY A 26 -13.56 -11.27 15.75
CA GLY A 26 -13.70 -9.99 16.45
C GLY A 26 -12.36 -9.39 16.88
N ALA A 27 -11.32 -9.55 16.04
CA ALA A 27 -9.96 -9.13 16.34
C ALA A 27 -9.57 -7.85 15.60
N TYR A 28 -8.46 -7.23 16.04
CA TYR A 28 -7.84 -6.13 15.31
C TYR A 28 -6.89 -6.66 14.23
N ILE A 29 -6.79 -5.93 13.12
CA ILE A 29 -5.81 -6.18 12.06
C ILE A 29 -5.22 -4.85 11.57
N LEU A 30 -3.91 -4.85 11.31
CA LEU A 30 -3.26 -3.79 10.54
C LEU A 30 -3.34 -4.16 9.07
N ILE A 31 -3.98 -3.33 8.26
CA ILE A 31 -4.26 -3.58 6.85
C ILE A 31 -4.09 -2.30 6.02
N ASP A 32 -3.70 -2.43 4.76
CA ASP A 32 -3.61 -1.30 3.84
C ASP A 32 -5.00 -0.83 3.37
N GLU A 33 -5.11 0.46 3.06
CA GLU A 33 -6.38 1.09 2.65
C GLU A 33 -6.96 0.49 1.37
N ALA A 34 -6.11 0.03 0.44
CA ALA A 34 -6.57 -0.54 -0.82
C ALA A 34 -7.28 -1.88 -0.60
N THR A 35 -6.69 -2.77 0.21
CA THR A 35 -7.33 -4.04 0.57
C THR A 35 -8.62 -3.82 1.35
N TYR A 36 -8.61 -2.92 2.35
CA TYR A 36 -9.82 -2.61 3.12
C TYR A 36 -10.92 -2.04 2.23
N ALA A 37 -10.63 -1.03 1.39
CA ALA A 37 -11.62 -0.43 0.49
C ALA A 37 -12.22 -1.44 -0.50
N ALA A 38 -11.41 -2.38 -1.01
CA ALA A 38 -11.86 -3.42 -1.92
C ALA A 38 -12.83 -4.42 -1.25
N GLN A 39 -12.69 -4.66 0.05
CA GLN A 39 -13.47 -5.66 0.79
C GLN A 39 -14.39 -5.08 1.86
N ARG A 40 -14.52 -3.76 1.92
CA ARG A 40 -15.30 -3.03 2.95
C ARG A 40 -16.75 -3.51 3.09
N ARG A 41 -17.34 -4.04 2.02
CA ARG A 41 -18.72 -4.56 2.02
C ARG A 41 -18.84 -6.00 2.54
N ALA A 42 -17.71 -6.67 2.77
CA ALA A 42 -17.63 -8.08 3.15
C ALA A 42 -17.06 -8.28 4.57
N THR A 43 -16.98 -7.22 5.38
CA THR A 43 -16.51 -7.24 6.76
C THR A 43 -17.31 -6.25 7.60
N ASP A 44 -17.53 -6.57 8.86
CA ASP A 44 -18.13 -5.67 9.85
C ASP A 44 -17.05 -4.85 10.60
N LEU A 45 -15.76 -5.09 10.32
CA LEU A 45 -14.65 -4.35 10.90
C LEU A 45 -14.64 -2.88 10.43
N VAL A 46 -14.49 -1.98 11.41
CA VAL A 46 -14.41 -0.54 11.20
C VAL A 46 -13.00 -0.03 11.41
N VAL A 47 -12.64 1.06 10.73
CA VAL A 47 -11.36 1.74 10.94
C VAL A 47 -11.36 2.39 12.32
N VAL A 48 -10.48 1.92 13.21
CA VAL A 48 -10.29 2.49 14.55
C VAL A 48 -9.07 3.43 14.63
N SER A 49 -8.17 3.37 13.65
CA SER A 49 -6.95 4.20 13.57
C SER A 49 -6.46 4.30 12.13
N ALA A 50 -6.18 5.53 11.68
CA ALA A 50 -5.64 5.83 10.35
C ALA A 50 -4.93 7.20 10.35
N GLY A 51 -4.08 7.46 9.34
CA GLY A 51 -3.45 8.77 9.12
C GLY A 51 -2.23 9.10 9.99
N ASP A 52 -1.86 8.24 10.95
CA ASP A 52 -0.62 8.41 11.71
C ASP A 52 0.60 8.28 10.77
N PRO A 53 1.59 9.19 10.81
CA PRO A 53 2.78 9.12 9.95
C PRO A 53 3.55 7.79 10.05
N ARG A 54 3.46 7.08 11.18
CA ARG A 54 4.08 5.75 11.37
C ARG A 54 3.41 4.65 10.55
N LEU A 55 2.19 4.88 10.08
CA LEU A 55 1.44 3.97 9.22
C LEU A 55 1.68 4.24 7.73
N ALA A 56 2.50 5.24 7.38
CA ALA A 56 2.79 5.58 6.00
C ALA A 56 3.54 4.44 5.30
N ASN A 57 2.88 3.80 4.33
CA ASN A 57 3.48 2.81 3.46
C ASN A 57 4.07 3.51 2.21
N ILE A 58 5.34 3.92 2.30
CA ILE A 58 6.00 4.71 1.26
C ILE A 58 6.50 3.83 0.11
N TYR A 59 6.05 4.14 -1.10
CA TYR A 59 6.53 3.52 -2.33
C TYR A 59 7.65 4.36 -2.96
N ALA A 60 8.69 3.69 -3.45
CA ALA A 60 9.81 4.32 -4.14
C ALA A 60 10.01 3.69 -5.53
N VAL A 61 10.45 4.51 -6.49
CA VAL A 61 10.87 4.05 -7.82
C VAL A 61 12.39 4.20 -7.90
N ILE A 62 13.08 3.08 -8.15
CA ILE A 62 14.54 3.01 -8.13
C ILE A 62 15.03 2.53 -9.50
N PRO A 63 15.61 3.41 -10.33
CA PRO A 63 16.25 3.00 -11.58
C PRO A 63 17.40 2.03 -11.33
N VAL A 64 17.53 1.02 -12.20
CA VAL A 64 18.67 0.10 -12.18
C VAL A 64 19.92 0.83 -12.69
N ASP A 65 21.05 0.61 -12.04
CA ASP A 65 22.33 1.19 -12.42
C ASP A 65 22.87 0.55 -13.71
N PRO A 66 22.92 1.28 -14.85
CA PRO A 66 23.37 0.73 -16.13
C PRO A 66 24.86 0.38 -16.15
N LYS A 67 25.67 0.92 -15.20
CA LYS A 67 27.08 0.54 -15.06
C LYS A 67 27.24 -0.86 -14.47
N LYS A 68 26.26 -1.32 -13.71
CA LYS A 68 26.26 -2.64 -13.05
C LYS A 68 25.48 -3.68 -13.85
N VAL A 69 24.43 -3.25 -14.54
CA VAL A 69 23.56 -4.14 -15.34
C VAL A 69 23.55 -3.64 -16.79
N PRO A 70 24.39 -4.22 -17.66
CA PRO A 70 24.39 -3.87 -19.08
C PRO A 70 23.06 -4.23 -19.76
N GLY A 71 22.66 -3.47 -20.77
CA GLY A 71 21.45 -3.73 -21.56
C GLY A 71 20.13 -3.22 -20.96
N VAL A 72 20.17 -2.56 -19.80
CA VAL A 72 19.00 -1.87 -19.25
C VAL A 72 18.71 -0.57 -20.02
N ASP A 73 17.43 -0.22 -20.13
CA ASP A 73 17.00 1.04 -20.73
C ASP A 73 17.01 2.16 -19.67
N ALA A 74 18.17 2.78 -19.50
CA ALA A 74 18.36 3.86 -18.53
C ALA A 74 17.54 5.13 -18.88
N GLU A 75 17.30 5.38 -20.16
CA GLU A 75 16.55 6.56 -20.61
C GLU A 75 15.05 6.42 -20.34
N ALA A 76 14.48 5.26 -20.66
CA ALA A 76 13.08 4.96 -20.33
C ALA A 76 12.86 4.98 -18.81
N ALA A 77 13.78 4.40 -18.03
CA ALA A 77 13.71 4.43 -16.57
C ALA A 77 13.73 5.88 -16.02
N ALA A 78 14.63 6.73 -16.51
CA ALA A 78 14.68 8.13 -16.11
C ALA A 78 13.40 8.90 -16.53
N THR A 79 12.86 8.59 -17.70
CA THR A 79 11.59 9.16 -18.18
C THR A 79 10.42 8.77 -17.28
N PHE A 80 10.31 7.50 -16.90
CA PHE A 80 9.28 7.03 -15.98
C PHE A 80 9.41 7.67 -14.59
N VAL A 81 10.62 7.76 -14.03
CA VAL A 81 10.86 8.44 -12.74
C VAL A 81 10.40 9.90 -12.80
N ARG A 82 10.76 10.64 -13.84
CA ARG A 82 10.31 12.04 -13.98
C ARG A 82 8.79 12.12 -14.09
N TRP A 83 8.19 11.25 -14.89
CA TRP A 83 6.74 11.22 -15.08
C TRP A 83 5.98 10.94 -13.78
N VAL A 84 6.43 9.96 -12.98
CA VAL A 84 5.75 9.55 -11.74
C VAL A 84 6.01 10.50 -10.57
N THR A 85 7.17 11.17 -10.51
CA THR A 85 7.57 12.04 -9.38
C THR A 85 7.40 13.54 -9.62
N ALA A 86 7.22 13.96 -10.87
CA ALA A 86 7.09 15.37 -11.24
C ALA A 86 6.10 15.64 -12.39
N GLY A 87 5.66 14.61 -13.11
CA GLY A 87 4.71 14.74 -14.21
C GLY A 87 3.29 14.33 -13.84
N ASN A 88 2.53 13.94 -14.86
CA ASN A 88 1.13 13.55 -14.74
C ASN A 88 0.90 12.29 -13.88
N GLY A 89 1.94 11.48 -13.65
CA GLY A 89 1.83 10.29 -12.82
C GLY A 89 1.39 10.60 -11.39
N ARG A 90 1.81 11.74 -10.83
CA ARG A 90 1.36 12.19 -9.49
C ARG A 90 -0.15 12.41 -9.44
N THR A 91 -0.68 13.13 -10.44
CA THR A 91 -2.12 13.42 -10.56
C THR A 91 -2.92 12.13 -10.73
N MET A 92 -2.42 11.21 -11.55
CA MET A 92 -3.07 9.91 -11.74
C MET A 92 -3.09 9.07 -10.46
N ILE A 93 -1.99 9.04 -9.71
CA ILE A 93 -1.91 8.32 -8.43
C ILE A 93 -2.87 8.95 -7.41
N ALA A 94 -2.85 10.28 -7.25
CA ALA A 94 -3.75 10.98 -6.33
C ALA A 94 -5.23 10.85 -6.71
N GLY A 95 -5.53 10.67 -8.00
CA GLY A 95 -6.88 10.45 -8.51
C GLY A 95 -7.36 9.00 -8.47
N PHE A 96 -6.50 8.03 -8.16
CA PHE A 96 -6.86 6.62 -8.16
C PHE A 96 -7.80 6.28 -6.99
N ARG A 97 -8.85 5.52 -7.28
CA ARG A 97 -9.90 5.17 -6.31
C ARG A 97 -10.23 3.69 -6.33
N ILE A 98 -10.57 3.14 -5.17
CA ILE A 98 -11.20 1.82 -5.01
C ILE A 98 -12.52 2.02 -4.27
N ALA A 99 -13.62 1.51 -4.84
CA ALA A 99 -14.96 1.69 -4.29
C ALA A 99 -15.34 3.16 -3.96
N GLY A 100 -14.72 4.12 -4.66
CA GLY A 100 -14.89 5.57 -4.45
C GLY A 100 -13.86 6.22 -3.51
N ASP A 101 -13.14 5.42 -2.73
CA ASP A 101 -12.20 5.89 -1.71
C ASP A 101 -10.81 6.15 -2.32
N PRO A 102 -10.12 7.25 -1.93
CA PRO A 102 -8.70 7.40 -2.22
C PRO A 102 -7.90 6.36 -1.43
N VAL A 103 -6.96 5.70 -2.10
CA VAL A 103 -6.13 4.64 -1.49
C VAL A 103 -4.62 4.90 -1.63
N PHE A 104 -4.27 6.01 -2.27
CA PHE A 104 -2.89 6.52 -2.34
C PHE A 104 -2.88 8.00 -1.99
N HIS A 105 -1.86 8.39 -1.22
CA HIS A 105 -1.68 9.75 -0.76
C HIS A 105 -0.35 10.27 -1.29
N VAL A 106 -0.40 11.30 -2.13
CA VAL A 106 0.80 11.90 -2.73
C VAL A 106 1.23 13.09 -1.88
N PRO A 107 2.40 13.06 -1.23
CA PRO A 107 2.87 14.17 -0.41
C PRO A 107 3.03 15.45 -1.23
N ALA A 108 2.75 16.61 -0.63
CA ALA A 108 3.14 17.90 -1.20
C ALA A 108 4.67 17.94 -1.42
N LYS A 109 5.11 18.68 -2.44
CA LYS A 109 6.54 18.95 -2.67
C LYS A 109 7.03 20.05 -1.74
#